data_AF-A0A520GTE2-F1
#
_entry.id   AF-A0A520GTE2-F1
#
_cell.length_a   1.000
_cell.length_b   1.000
_cell.length_c   1.000
_cell.angle_alpha   90.00
_cell.angle_beta   90.00
_cell.angle_gamma   90.00
#
_symmetry.space_group_name_H-M   'P 1'
#
loop_
_entity.id
_entity.type
_entity.pdbx_description
1 polymer ?
#
loop_
_entity_poly.entity_id
_entity_poly.type
_entity_poly.pdbx_seq_one_letter_code
_entity_poly.pdbx_strand_id
1 'polypeptide(L)'
;HRQRDPALMELLARRRIPLTVCPLSNLKLRVVPSMAAHPLKRLMDAGLCVTVNSDDPSFFGGYVNDNYLACQEALDLGRERLVALARNSFVAAFIPSAQRAAALAAIDAYDRDSPAWTTPASPACP
;
A
#
# COMPACT_ATOMS: atom_id res chain seq x y z
N HIS A 1 -2.29 19.21 3.54
CA HIS A 1 -2.12 19.96 4.80
C HIS A 1 -2.14 19.10 6.09
N ARG A 2 -2.87 17.98 6.21
CA ARG A 2 -2.92 17.18 7.46
C ARG A 2 -1.71 16.25 7.76
N GLN A 3 -0.90 15.86 6.78
CA GLN A 3 0.20 14.89 6.96
C GLN A 3 1.43 15.43 7.73
N ARG A 4 1.36 16.63 8.30
CA ARG A 4 2.51 17.33 8.92
C ARG A 4 2.35 17.60 10.42
N ASP A 5 1.28 17.13 11.04
CA ASP A 5 1.12 17.22 12.51
C ASP A 5 1.69 15.95 13.17
N PRO A 6 2.84 16.03 13.86
CA PRO A 6 3.47 14.86 14.47
C PRO A 6 2.60 14.17 15.51
N ALA A 7 1.83 14.94 16.30
CA ALA A 7 0.97 14.39 17.35
C ALA A 7 -0.20 13.60 16.74
N LEU A 8 -0.75 14.09 15.63
CA LEU A 8 -1.78 13.36 14.88
C LEU A 8 -1.20 12.06 14.29
N MET A 9 -0.01 12.11 13.70
CA MET A 9 0.62 10.93 13.10
C MET A 9 0.92 9.86 14.15
N GLU A 10 1.41 10.26 15.33
CA GLU A 10 1.65 9.36 16.46
C GLU A 10 0.34 8.72 16.96
N LEU A 11 -0.73 9.51 17.08
CA LEU A 11 -2.05 9.01 17.49
C LEU A 11 -2.59 7.99 16.49
N LEU A 12 -2.51 8.28 15.19
CA LEU A 12 -2.97 7.40 14.12
C LEU A 12 -2.18 6.08 14.12
N ALA A 13 -0.86 6.14 14.31
CA ALA A 13 -0.01 4.97 14.37
C ALA A 13 -0.31 4.12 15.61
N ARG A 14 -0.39 4.74 16.80
CA ARG A 14 -0.70 4.07 18.06
C ARG A 14 -2.06 3.38 18.05
N ARG A 15 -3.08 4.04 17.50
CA ARG A 15 -4.43 3.48 17.41
C ARG A 15 -4.62 2.56 16.19
N ARG A 16 -3.60 2.41 15.34
CA ARG A 16 -3.65 1.72 14.05
C ARG A 16 -4.89 2.11 13.22
N ILE A 17 -5.22 3.40 13.19
CA ILE A 17 -6.35 3.90 12.39
C ILE A 17 -6.01 3.69 10.91
N PRO A 18 -6.83 2.96 10.13
CA PRO A 18 -6.55 2.72 8.72
C PRO A 18 -6.58 3.99 7.88
N LEU A 19 -5.56 4.16 7.04
CA LEU A 19 -5.50 5.21 6.03
C LEU A 19 -5.57 4.57 4.64
N THR A 20 -6.68 4.79 3.94
CA THR A 20 -6.87 4.29 2.57
C THR A 20 -6.19 5.22 1.59
N VAL A 21 -5.35 4.66 0.72
CA VAL A 21 -4.58 5.41 -0.27
C VAL A 21 -4.87 4.83 -1.66
N CYS A 22 -5.08 5.72 -2.63
CA CYS A 22 -5.31 5.36 -4.03
C CYS A 22 -4.20 5.93 -4.93
N PRO A 23 -3.05 5.25 -5.08
CA PRO A 23 -1.83 5.82 -5.65
C PRO A 23 -1.98 6.36 -7.08
N LEU A 24 -2.56 5.56 -7.99
CA LEU A 24 -2.75 5.97 -9.39
C LEU A 24 -3.80 7.09 -9.51
N SER A 25 -4.88 7.03 -8.72
CA SER A 25 -5.88 8.11 -8.64
C SER A 25 -5.23 9.42 -8.16
N ASN A 26 -4.43 9.39 -7.09
CA ASN A 26 -3.70 10.56 -6.57
C ASN A 26 -2.80 11.21 -7.63
N LEU A 27 -2.15 10.40 -8.47
CA LEU A 27 -1.36 10.92 -9.59
C LEU A 27 -2.24 11.54 -10.68
N LYS A 28 -3.30 10.85 -11.11
CA LYS A 28 -4.22 11.32 -12.16
C LYS A 28 -4.92 12.63 -11.77
N LEU A 29 -5.30 12.73 -10.50
CA LEU A 29 -5.92 13.93 -9.92
C LEU A 29 -4.90 15.01 -9.54
N ARG A 30 -3.60 14.81 -9.83
CA ARG A 30 -2.51 15.75 -9.55
C ARG A 30 -2.39 16.13 -8.07
N VAL A 31 -2.84 15.26 -7.16
CA VAL A 31 -2.61 15.38 -5.71
C VAL A 31 -1.13 15.21 -5.41
N VAL A 32 -0.45 14.36 -6.18
CA VAL A 32 1.01 14.21 -6.17
C VAL A 32 1.56 14.52 -7.56
N PRO A 33 2.76 15.12 -7.66
CA PRO A 33 3.36 15.46 -8.94
C PRO A 33 3.94 14.24 -9.68
N SER A 34 4.26 13.17 -8.96
CA SER A 34 4.76 11.90 -9.50
C SER A 34 4.56 10.77 -8.49
N MET A 35 4.64 9.51 -8.94
CA MET A 35 4.60 8.36 -8.04
C MET A 35 5.79 8.30 -7.10
N ALA A 36 6.98 8.75 -7.53
CA ALA A 36 8.16 8.83 -6.66
C ALA A 36 7.99 9.83 -5.50
N ALA A 37 7.15 10.85 -5.68
CA ALA A 37 6.80 11.81 -4.63
C ALA A 37 5.63 11.35 -3.75
N HIS A 38 5.09 10.14 -3.98
CA HIS A 38 3.90 9.67 -3.28
C HIS A 38 4.18 9.41 -1.78
N PRO A 39 3.33 9.89 -0.85
CA PRO A 39 3.62 9.83 0.59
C PRO A 39 3.59 8.42 1.20
N LEU A 40 3.09 7.42 0.47
CA LEU A 40 2.86 6.05 0.94
C LEU A 40 4.04 5.48 1.73
N LYS A 41 5.26 5.50 1.18
CA LYS A 41 6.45 4.97 1.86
C LYS A 41 6.71 5.67 3.20
N ARG A 42 6.58 7.00 3.24
CA ARG A 42 6.76 7.79 4.47
C ARG A 42 5.69 7.48 5.52
N LEU A 43 4.45 7.22 5.09
CA LEU A 43 3.37 6.82 5.99
C LEU A 43 3.65 5.43 6.60
N MET A 44 4.15 4.49 5.79
CA MET A 44 4.56 3.16 6.25
C MET A 44 5.75 3.24 7.21
N ASP A 45 6.76 4.05 6.89
CA ASP A 45 7.94 4.28 7.74
C ASP A 45 7.55 4.91 9.09
N ALA A 46 6.44 5.67 9.14
CA ALA A 46 5.86 6.22 10.36
C ALA A 46 5.00 5.20 11.16
N GLY A 47 4.95 3.93 10.75
CA GLY A 47 4.21 2.86 11.43
C GLY A 47 2.69 2.90 11.23
N LEU A 48 2.20 3.71 10.31
CA LEU A 48 0.76 3.85 10.05
C LEU A 48 0.16 2.60 9.41
N CYS A 49 -1.10 2.33 9.73
CA CYS A 49 -1.87 1.28 9.07
C CYS A 49 -2.38 1.80 7.72
N VAL A 50 -1.60 1.61 6.65
CA VAL A 50 -1.94 2.10 5.31
C VAL A 50 -2.41 0.96 4.42
N THR A 51 -3.44 1.21 3.62
CA THR A 51 -3.95 0.28 2.58
C THR A 51 -3.82 0.89 1.19
N VAL A 52 -3.66 0.04 0.17
CA VAL A 52 -3.65 0.45 -1.24
C VAL A 52 -4.94 0.00 -1.92
N ASN A 53 -5.61 0.95 -2.58
CA ASN A 53 -6.89 0.77 -3.24
C ASN A 53 -6.84 1.36 -4.66
N SER A 54 -7.74 0.91 -5.53
CA SER A 54 -7.82 1.37 -6.93
C SER A 54 -8.73 2.57 -7.17
N ASP A 55 -9.53 2.97 -6.17
CA ASP A 55 -10.60 3.97 -6.33
C ASP A 55 -11.62 3.51 -7.40
N ASP A 56 -11.68 4.18 -8.54
CA ASP A 56 -12.50 3.82 -9.71
C ASP A 56 -11.62 3.28 -10.88
N PRO A 57 -11.31 1.97 -10.93
CA PRO A 57 -10.41 1.40 -11.94
C PRO A 57 -10.84 1.67 -13.38
N SER A 58 -12.15 1.72 -13.63
CA SER A 58 -12.74 2.03 -14.94
C SER A 58 -12.44 3.45 -15.41
N PHE A 59 -12.21 4.39 -14.49
CA PHE A 59 -11.97 5.79 -14.80
C PHE A 59 -10.47 6.15 -14.80
N PHE A 60 -9.69 5.56 -13.89
CA PHE A 60 -8.27 5.91 -13.73
C PHE A 60 -7.30 4.99 -14.46
N GLY A 61 -7.78 3.82 -14.90
CA GLY A 61 -6.94 2.72 -15.37
C GLY A 61 -6.16 2.10 -14.20
N GLY A 62 -6.08 0.77 -14.20
CA GLY A 62 -5.32 0.03 -13.21
C GLY A 62 -6.17 -0.50 -12.06
N TYR A 63 -6.21 -1.83 -11.93
CA TYR A 63 -6.81 -2.52 -10.79
C TYR A 63 -5.86 -2.44 -9.58
N VAL A 64 -6.23 -3.11 -8.48
CA VAL A 64 -5.42 -3.11 -7.25
C VAL A 64 -3.97 -3.55 -7.52
N ASN A 65 -3.76 -4.56 -8.38
CA ASN A 65 -2.42 -5.05 -8.70
C ASN A 65 -1.55 -3.98 -9.38
N ASP A 66 -2.11 -3.20 -10.29
CA ASP A 66 -1.39 -2.12 -10.98
C ASP A 66 -0.97 -1.01 -10.01
N ASN A 67 -1.79 -0.74 -8.98
CA ASN A 67 -1.41 0.19 -7.92
C ASN A 67 -0.27 -0.35 -7.05
N TYR A 68 -0.24 -1.67 -6.78
CA TYR A 68 0.87 -2.30 -6.07
C TYR A 68 2.17 -2.23 -6.87
N LEU A 69 2.14 -2.59 -8.17
CA LEU A 69 3.30 -2.52 -9.06
C LEU A 69 3.83 -1.10 -9.17
N ALA A 70 2.96 -0.12 -9.43
CA ALA A 70 3.36 1.29 -9.52
C ALA A 70 3.99 1.81 -8.22
N CYS A 71 3.50 1.37 -7.06
CA CYS A 71 4.11 1.72 -5.77
C CYS A 71 5.45 1.01 -5.55
N GLN A 72 5.54 -0.27 -5.91
CA GLN A 72 6.77 -1.05 -5.82
C GLN A 72 7.88 -0.38 -6.63
N GLU A 73 7.62 -0.10 -7.90
CA GLU A 73 8.60 0.48 -8.82
C GLU A 73 8.99 1.90 -8.42
N ALA A 74 8.02 2.76 -8.10
CA ALA A 74 8.30 4.17 -7.88
C ALA A 74 8.86 4.50 -6.48
N LEU A 75 8.59 3.65 -5.48
CA LEU A 75 8.98 3.87 -4.09
C LEU A 75 9.97 2.83 -3.56
N ASP A 76 10.44 1.93 -4.43
CA ASP A 76 11.36 0.83 -4.07
C ASP A 76 10.83 0.00 -2.89
N LEU A 77 9.55 -0.39 -2.95
CA LEU A 77 8.93 -1.19 -1.90
C LEU A 77 9.31 -2.66 -2.07
N GLY A 78 10.18 -3.15 -1.18
CA GLY A 78 10.48 -4.57 -1.08
C GLY A 78 9.27 -5.42 -0.68
N ARG A 79 9.42 -6.73 -0.83
CA ARG A 79 8.38 -7.73 -0.54
C ARG A 79 7.71 -7.55 0.81
N GLU A 80 8.49 -7.36 1.88
CA GLU A 80 7.96 -7.19 3.24
C GLU A 80 6.96 -6.02 3.34
N ARG A 81 7.22 -4.93 2.60
CA ARG A 81 6.35 -3.75 2.56
C ARG A 81 5.07 -4.06 1.78
N LEU A 82 5.15 -4.78 0.67
CA LEU A 82 3.97 -5.20 -0.10
C LEU A 82 3.09 -6.17 0.72
N VAL A 83 3.70 -7.12 1.43
CA VAL A 83 3.00 -8.02 2.35
C VAL A 83 2.33 -7.23 3.48
N ALA A 84 3.00 -6.23 4.05
CA ALA A 84 2.40 -5.37 5.06
C ALA A 84 1.17 -4.61 4.54
N LEU A 85 1.18 -4.12 3.30
CA LEU A 85 0.02 -3.48 2.67
C LEU A 85 -1.15 -4.46 2.49
N ALA A 86 -0.86 -5.69 2.04
CA ALA A 86 -1.87 -6.73 1.90
C ALA A 86 -2.49 -7.09 3.26
N ARG A 87 -1.67 -7.29 4.30
CA ARG A 87 -2.14 -7.55 5.66
C ARG A 87 -2.98 -6.41 6.21
N ASN A 88 -2.53 -5.16 6.05
CA ASN A 88 -3.28 -3.98 6.50
C ASN A 88 -4.67 -3.91 5.86
N SER A 89 -4.82 -4.34 4.61
CA SER A 89 -6.11 -4.37 3.91
C SER A 89 -7.13 -5.26 4.64
N PHE A 90 -6.71 -6.44 5.12
CA PHE A 90 -7.57 -7.31 5.93
C PHE A 90 -7.68 -6.86 7.38
N VAL A 91 -6.65 -6.24 7.97
CA VAL A 91 -6.75 -5.62 9.32
C VAL A 91 -7.75 -4.47 9.34
N ALA A 92 -7.88 -3.72 8.24
CA ALA A 92 -8.82 -2.61 8.10
C ALA A 92 -10.23 -3.05 7.66
N ALA A 93 -10.37 -4.23 7.06
CA ALA A 93 -11.64 -4.68 6.46
C ALA A 93 -12.78 -4.81 7.49
N PHE A 94 -14.00 -4.48 7.07
CA PHE A 94 -15.22 -4.65 7.86
C PHE A 94 -15.79 -6.06 7.68
N ILE A 95 -15.02 -7.05 8.15
CA ILE A 95 -15.33 -8.47 8.04
C ILE A 95 -15.29 -9.16 9.42
N PRO A 96 -15.99 -10.29 9.59
CA PRO A 96 -15.91 -11.10 10.81
C PRO A 96 -14.46 -11.50 11.15
N SER A 97 -14.18 -11.64 12.45
CA SER A 97 -12.84 -11.99 12.95
C SER A 97 -12.31 -13.31 12.38
N ALA A 98 -13.16 -14.32 12.22
CA ALA A 98 -12.78 -15.61 11.63
C ALA A 98 -12.31 -15.48 10.17
N GLN A 99 -13.04 -14.71 9.35
CA GLN A 99 -12.65 -14.47 7.96
C GLN A 99 -11.34 -13.67 7.87
N ARG A 100 -11.18 -12.68 8.76
CA ARG A 100 -9.93 -11.91 8.87
C ARG A 100 -8.75 -12.80 9.22
N ALA A 101 -8.90 -13.67 10.23
CA ALA A 101 -7.84 -14.59 10.65
C ALA A 101 -7.47 -15.54 9.52
N ALA A 102 -8.46 -16.10 8.82
CA ALA A 102 -8.23 -16.96 7.65
C ALA A 102 -7.47 -16.24 6.52
N ALA A 103 -7.87 -15.01 6.20
CA ALA A 103 -7.20 -14.22 5.17
C ALA A 103 -5.75 -13.85 5.53
N LEU A 104 -5.49 -13.47 6.78
CA LEU A 104 -4.15 -13.19 7.26
C LEU A 104 -3.26 -14.44 7.24
N ALA A 105 -3.79 -15.60 7.63
CA ALA A 105 -3.08 -16.87 7.55
C ALA A 105 -2.76 -17.26 6.09
N ALA A 106 -3.67 -17.00 5.16
CA ALA A 106 -3.45 -17.23 3.74
C ALA A 106 -2.32 -16.35 3.17
N ILE A 107 -2.25 -15.08 3.59
CA ILE A 107 -1.13 -14.19 3.23
C ILE A 107 0.18 -14.72 3.80
N ASP A 108 0.20 -15.13 5.07
CA ASP A 108 1.42 -15.63 5.73
C ASP A 108 1.93 -16.93 5.08
N ALA A 109 1.01 -17.81 4.67
CA ALA A 109 1.36 -19.00 3.89
C ALA A 109 1.94 -18.63 2.53
N TYR A 110 1.27 -17.73 1.80
CA TYR A 110 1.74 -17.28 0.49
C TYR A 110 3.14 -16.64 0.56
N ASP A 111 3.40 -15.77 1.54
CA ASP A 111 4.70 -15.13 1.71
C ASP A 111 5.80 -16.16 2.03
N ARG A 112 5.52 -17.12 2.92
CA ARG A 112 6.48 -18.19 3.24
C ARG A 112 6.80 -19.09 2.04
N ASP A 113 5.77 -19.45 1.26
CA ASP A 113 5.88 -20.50 0.24
C ASP A 113 6.28 -19.95 -1.14
N SER A 114 6.05 -18.65 -1.38
CA SER A 114 6.40 -18.03 -2.65
C SER A 114 7.90 -17.78 -2.73
N PRO A 115 8.58 -18.16 -3.83
CA PRO A 115 10.00 -17.88 -4.02
C PRO A 115 10.27 -16.37 -4.04
N ALA A 116 11.52 -15.98 -3.74
CA ALA A 116 11.94 -14.58 -3.82
C ALA A 116 11.55 -14.00 -5.19
N TRP A 117 10.72 -12.96 -5.17
CA TRP A 117 10.32 -12.26 -6.37
C TRP A 117 11.55 -11.54 -6.92
N THR A 118 12.03 -11.96 -8.09
CA THR A 118 13.04 -11.22 -8.83
C THR A 118 12.35 -10.04 -9.49
N THR A 119 12.67 -8.82 -9.04
CA THR A 119 12.27 -7.60 -9.75
C THR A 119 12.74 -7.73 -11.20
N PRO A 120 11.85 -7.70 -12.21
CA PRO A 120 12.33 -7.55 -13.57
C PRO A 120 13.11 -6.23 -13.62
N ALA A 121 14.38 -6.29 -14.03
CA ALA A 121 15.20 -5.11 -14.17
C ALA A 121 14.44 -4.10 -15.04
N SER A 122 14.19 -2.91 -14.49
CA SER A 122 13.55 -1.83 -15.23
C SER A 122 14.38 -1.60 -16.50
N PRO A 123 13.79 -1.65 -17.72
CA PRO A 123 14.54 -1.33 -18.92
C PRO A 123 15.03 0.10 -18.76
N ALA A 124 16.35 0.28 -18.70
CA ALA A 124 16.97 1.59 -18.75
C ALA A 124 16.35 2.35 -19.92
N CYS A 125 15.70 3.48 -19.61
CA CYS A 125 15.08 4.32 -20.62
C CYS A 125 16.18 4.83 -21.57
N PRO A 126 16.01 4.72 -22.91
CA PRO A 126 16.92 5.37 -23.86
C PRO A 126 16.84 6.90 -23.77
#